data_AF-A0A8X7VTV0-F1
#
_entry.id   AF-A0A8X7VTV0-F1
#
_cell.length_a   1.000
_cell.length_b   1.000
_cell.length_c   1.000
_cell.angle_alpha   90.00
_cell.angle_beta   90.00
_cell.angle_gamma   90.00
#
_symmetry.space_group_name_H-M   'P 1'
#
loop_
_entity.id
_entity.type
_entity.pdbx_description
1 polymer ?
#
loop_
_entity_poly.entity_id
_entity_poly.type
_entity_poly.pdbx_seq_one_letter_code
_entity_poly.pdbx_strand_id
1 'polypeptide(L)'
;MESGMFEELAEFYNSRDSRSTTRTGIHKSIGVPEFDRYFGVYPPEKNDNVCEWDPARKEAYEKAVQEIKENTWRLSRKQIDRIMKLRSSGWEIHRLDATASFRAQSREVWDKNVLEKSVKMVKRFVLED
;
A
#
# COMPACT_ATOMS: atom_id res chain seq x y z
N MET A 1 -9.71 -2.67 -4.49
CA MET A 1 -10.78 -1.83 -3.92
C MET A 1 -11.92 -2.67 -3.33
N GLU A 2 -12.14 -3.88 -3.84
CA GLU A 2 -13.24 -4.81 -3.47
C GLU A 2 -13.31 -5.25 -2.00
N SER A 3 -12.37 -4.83 -1.15
CA SER A 3 -12.33 -5.19 0.28
C SER A 3 -12.78 -4.06 1.21
N GLY A 4 -13.50 -3.05 0.71
CA GLY A 4 -14.04 -1.97 1.55
C GLY A 4 -13.16 -0.72 1.70
N MET A 5 -12.06 -0.63 0.94
CA MET A 5 -11.12 0.50 1.06
C MET A 5 -11.76 1.84 0.65
N PHE A 6 -12.63 1.83 -0.36
CA PHE A 6 -13.27 3.06 -0.82
C PHE A 6 -14.20 3.62 0.26
N GLU A 7 -14.98 2.73 0.87
CA GLU A 7 -15.93 3.01 1.93
C GLU A 7 -15.21 3.51 3.20
N GLU A 8 -14.10 2.86 3.59
CA GLU A 8 -13.25 3.31 4.70
C GLU A 8 -12.73 4.73 4.46
N LEU A 9 -12.24 5.04 3.25
CA LEU A 9 -11.74 6.37 2.91
C LEU A 9 -12.86 7.41 2.81
N ALA A 10 -14.05 6.99 2.37
CA ALA A 10 -15.23 7.85 2.32
C ALA A 10 -15.70 8.24 3.73
N GLU A 11 -15.68 7.30 4.68
CA GLU A 11 -15.98 7.57 6.09
C GLU A 11 -14.89 8.43 6.76
N PHE A 12 -13.63 8.19 6.41
CA PHE A 12 -12.49 8.95 6.91
C PHE A 12 -12.42 10.39 6.36
N TYR A 13 -13.05 10.66 5.22
CA TYR A 13 -12.92 11.94 4.53
C TYR A 13 -13.50 13.12 5.33
N ASN A 14 -12.67 14.16 5.51
CA ASN A 14 -13.07 15.42 6.10
C ASN A 14 -12.68 16.61 5.21
N SER A 15 -13.67 17.36 4.73
CA SER A 15 -13.47 18.51 3.84
C SER A 15 -12.69 19.67 4.48
N ARG A 16 -12.59 19.71 5.81
CA ARG A 16 -11.76 20.70 6.53
C ARG A 16 -10.28 20.34 6.47
N ASP A 17 -9.96 19.04 6.55
CA ASP A 17 -8.57 18.55 6.62
C ASP A 17 -7.96 18.37 5.22
N SER A 18 -8.78 18.03 4.23
CA SER A 18 -8.39 17.92 2.81
C SER A 18 -7.81 19.22 2.23
N ARG A 19 -8.12 20.38 2.84
CA ARG A 19 -7.59 21.70 2.44
C ARG A 19 -6.21 22.03 3.02
N SER A 20 -5.67 21.19 3.91
CA SER A 20 -4.33 21.41 4.46
C SER A 20 -3.26 21.11 3.42
N THR A 21 -2.37 22.08 3.17
CA THR A 21 -1.22 21.92 2.25
C THR A 21 -0.15 20.98 2.81
N THR A 22 -0.20 20.66 4.11
CA THR A 22 0.79 19.82 4.78
C THR A 22 0.11 18.61 5.40
N ARG A 23 0.31 17.44 4.78
CA ARG A 23 -0.16 16.15 5.29
C ARG A 23 0.76 15.61 6.37
N THR A 24 0.18 15.22 7.49
CA THR A 24 0.87 14.65 8.65
C THR A 24 0.24 13.33 9.07
N GLY A 25 1.00 12.48 9.75
CA GLY A 25 0.51 11.19 10.27
C GLY A 25 -0.19 10.32 9.22
N ILE A 26 -1.37 9.83 9.58
CA ILE A 26 -2.19 8.92 8.75
C ILE A 26 -2.66 9.55 7.43
N HIS A 27 -2.75 10.88 7.33
CA HIS A 27 -3.11 11.55 6.07
C HIS A 27 -2.05 11.42 4.97
N LYS A 28 -0.87 10.86 5.28
CA LYS A 28 0.17 10.55 4.30
C LYS A 28 0.04 9.16 3.68
N SER A 29 -0.87 8.32 4.18
CA SER A 29 -1.09 6.97 3.68
C SER A 29 -1.53 7.00 2.21
N ILE A 30 -0.93 6.16 1.37
CA ILE A 30 -1.35 6.01 -0.04
C ILE A 30 -2.82 5.56 -0.04
N GLY A 31 -3.65 6.20 -0.85
CA GLY A 31 -5.11 6.07 -0.83
C GLY A 31 -5.77 7.36 -0.40
N VAL A 32 -5.35 7.92 0.74
CA VAL A 32 -5.91 9.16 1.28
C VAL A 32 -5.66 10.34 0.32
N PRO A 33 -4.43 10.57 -0.19
CA PRO A 33 -4.17 11.63 -1.15
C PRO A 33 -5.02 11.65 -2.40
N GLU A 34 -5.18 10.46 -2.96
CA GLU A 34 -5.81 10.22 -4.24
C GLU A 34 -7.31 10.37 -4.09
N PHE A 35 -7.89 9.78 -3.03
CA PHE A 35 -9.31 9.88 -2.76
C PHE A 35 -9.75 11.21 -2.14
N ASP A 36 -8.90 11.93 -1.39
CA ASP A 36 -9.21 13.31 -0.95
C ASP A 36 -9.51 14.23 -2.14
N ARG A 37 -8.78 14.08 -3.26
CA ARG A 37 -9.03 14.85 -4.48
C ARG A 37 -10.32 14.42 -5.17
N TYR A 38 -10.57 13.11 -5.24
CA TYR A 38 -11.81 12.56 -5.78
C TYR A 38 -13.02 13.06 -4.98
N PHE A 39 -13.00 12.92 -3.66
CA PHE A 39 -14.07 13.37 -2.75
C PHE A 39 -14.22 14.90 -2.69
N GLY A 40 -13.19 15.65 -3.07
CA GLY A 40 -13.29 17.09 -3.27
C GLY A 40 -14.24 17.48 -4.41
N VAL A 41 -14.35 16.63 -5.45
CA VAL A 41 -15.25 16.83 -6.60
C VAL A 41 -16.56 16.05 -6.43
N TYR A 42 -16.46 14.82 -5.92
CA TYR A 42 -17.56 13.89 -5.71
C TYR A 42 -17.62 13.46 -4.23
N PRO A 43 -18.16 14.31 -3.34
CA PRO A 43 -18.22 14.02 -1.91
C PRO A 43 -18.92 12.68 -1.60
N PRO A 44 -18.54 12.00 -0.51
CA PRO A 44 -19.26 10.82 -0.03
C PRO A 44 -20.75 11.10 0.13
N GLU A 45 -21.59 10.26 -0.48
CA GLU A 45 -23.05 10.35 -0.33
C GLU A 45 -23.46 9.83 1.05
N LYS A 46 -24.38 10.55 1.72
CA LYS A 46 -24.90 10.17 3.03
C LYS A 46 -26.28 9.50 2.98
N ASN A 47 -26.87 9.38 1.79
CA ASN A 47 -28.22 8.88 1.59
C ASN A 47 -28.18 7.59 0.76
N ASP A 48 -29.03 6.62 1.09
CA ASP A 48 -29.15 5.30 0.44
C ASP A 48 -29.70 5.34 -1.00
N ASN A 49 -29.93 6.53 -1.58
CA ASN A 49 -30.32 6.63 -2.97
C ASN A 49 -29.08 6.46 -3.85
N VAL A 50 -28.83 5.20 -4.23
CA VAL A 50 -27.79 4.83 -5.19
C VAL A 50 -28.13 5.45 -6.54
N CYS A 51 -27.65 6.67 -6.78
CA CYS A 51 -27.59 7.21 -8.13
C CYS A 51 -26.46 6.49 -8.87
N GLU A 52 -26.77 5.95 -10.04
CA GLU A 52 -25.75 5.39 -10.93
C GLU A 52 -24.67 6.47 -11.18
N TRP A 53 -23.40 6.09 -11.04
CA TRP A 53 -22.31 7.04 -11.24
C TRP A 53 -22.31 7.51 -12.69
N ASP A 54 -22.32 8.82 -12.87
CA ASP A 54 -22.11 9.39 -14.20
C ASP A 54 -20.72 9.01 -14.75
N PRO A 55 -20.53 9.02 -16.08
CA PRO A 55 -19.27 8.62 -16.69
C PRO A 55 -18.05 9.41 -16.18
N ALA A 56 -18.22 10.70 -15.85
CA ALA A 56 -17.12 11.54 -15.36
C ALA A 56 -16.72 11.16 -13.92
N ARG A 57 -17.68 10.81 -13.06
CA ARG A 57 -17.42 10.28 -11.73
C ARG A 57 -16.65 8.96 -11.78
N LYS A 58 -17.04 8.06 -12.68
CA LYS A 58 -16.34 6.79 -12.87
C LYS A 58 -14.90 7.00 -13.35
N GLU A 59 -14.68 7.89 -14.31
CA GLU A 59 -13.34 8.23 -14.80
C GLU A 59 -12.47 8.84 -13.68
N ALA A 60 -13.03 9.75 -12.87
CA ALA A 60 -12.31 10.33 -11.73
C ALA A 60 -11.91 9.29 -10.69
N TYR A 61 -12.79 8.31 -10.43
CA TYR A 61 -12.49 7.18 -9.55
C TYR A 61 -11.36 6.31 -10.11
N GLU A 62 -11.45 5.91 -11.38
CA GLU A 62 -10.42 5.09 -12.04
C GLU A 62 -9.06 5.79 -12.04
N LYS A 63 -9.05 7.11 -12.25
CA LYS A 63 -7.84 7.93 -12.13
C LYS A 63 -7.24 7.89 -10.72
N ALA A 64 -8.06 8.05 -9.68
CA ALA A 64 -7.58 7.95 -8.30
C ALA A 64 -6.98 6.57 -7.99
N VAL A 65 -7.63 5.50 -8.45
CA VAL A 65 -7.13 4.12 -8.32
C VAL A 65 -5.81 3.93 -9.07
N GLN A 66 -5.67 4.51 -10.25
CA GLN A 66 -4.43 4.45 -11.01
C GLN A 66 -3.29 5.20 -10.31
N GLU A 67 -3.55 6.39 -9.76
CA GLU A 67 -2.58 7.14 -8.96
C GLU A 67 -2.12 6.34 -7.73
N ILE A 68 -3.03 5.61 -7.05
CA ILE A 68 -2.70 4.73 -5.92
C ILE A 68 -1.71 3.62 -6.35
N LYS A 69 -1.98 2.97 -7.48
CA LYS A 69 -1.12 1.90 -8.02
C LYS A 69 0.27 2.45 -8.34
N GLU A 70 0.34 3.61 -9.00
CA GLU A 70 1.60 4.25 -9.38
C GLU A 70 2.40 4.71 -8.16
N ASN A 71 1.74 5.33 -7.19
CA ASN A 71 2.37 5.76 -5.95
C ASN A 71 2.87 4.58 -5.12
N THR A 72 2.11 3.48 -5.06
CA THR A 72 2.54 2.23 -4.40
C THR A 72 3.78 1.66 -5.07
N TRP A 73 3.77 1.55 -6.41
CA TRP A 73 4.93 1.06 -7.17
C TRP A 73 6.18 1.93 -6.94
N ARG A 74 6.01 3.26 -7.00
CA ARG A 74 7.10 4.22 -6.75
C ARG A 74 7.63 4.11 -5.32
N LEU A 75 6.77 3.90 -4.33
CA LEU A 75 7.17 3.67 -2.94
C LEU A 75 7.98 2.37 -2.82
N SER A 76 7.51 1.27 -3.41
CA SER A 76 8.23 -0.01 -3.38
C SER A 76 9.63 0.10 -3.98
N ARG A 77 9.80 0.82 -5.10
CA ARG A 77 11.12 1.11 -5.68
C ARG A 77 12.02 1.88 -4.71
N LYS A 78 11.51 2.97 -4.12
CA LYS A 78 12.25 3.76 -3.13
C LYS A 78 12.63 2.94 -1.89
N GLN A 79 11.78 2.01 -1.46
CA GLN A 79 12.08 1.11 -0.34
C GLN A 79 13.23 0.16 -0.69
N ILE A 80 13.24 -0.42 -1.89
CA ILE A 80 14.36 -1.24 -2.39
C ILE A 80 15.65 -0.42 -2.39
N ASP A 81 15.64 0.78 -2.95
CA ASP A 81 16.82 1.65 -2.99
C ASP A 81 17.35 1.96 -1.57
N ARG A 82 16.46 2.21 -0.61
CA ARG A 82 16.83 2.44 0.80
C ARG A 82 17.46 1.20 1.44
N ILE A 83 16.91 0.01 1.21
CA ILE A 83 17.47 -1.24 1.72
C ILE A 83 18.85 -1.50 1.11
N MET A 84 19.03 -1.26 -0.19
CA MET A 84 20.33 -1.42 -0.85
C MET A 84 21.38 -0.44 -0.30
N LYS A 85 20.97 0.79 0.03
CA LYS A 85 21.86 1.76 0.70
C LYS A 85 22.30 1.26 2.08
N LEU A 86 21.40 0.73 2.90
CA LEU A 86 21.76 0.15 4.20
C LEU A 86 22.76 -1.00 4.03
N ARG A 87 22.51 -1.89 3.08
CA ARG A 87 23.43 -2.99 2.75
C ARG A 87 24.81 -2.48 2.33
N SER A 88 24.90 -1.45 1.49
CA SER A 88 26.18 -0.85 1.10
C SER A 88 26.89 -0.14 2.25
N SER A 89 26.15 0.31 3.26
CA SER A 89 26.71 0.94 4.47
C SER A 89 27.17 -0.08 5.52
N GLY A 90 27.33 -1.35 5.16
CA GLY A 90 27.88 -2.40 6.04
C GLY A 90 26.84 -3.14 6.88
N TRP A 91 25.54 -2.90 6.69
CA TRP A 91 24.51 -3.67 7.39
C TRP A 91 24.45 -5.10 6.84
N GLU A 92 24.57 -6.08 7.73
CA GLU A 92 24.39 -7.48 7.39
C GLU A 92 22.90 -7.80 7.16
N ILE A 93 22.47 -7.66 5.91
CA ILE A 93 21.09 -7.92 5.50
C ILE A 93 21.04 -9.25 4.75
N HIS A 94 20.38 -10.23 5.37
CA HIS A 94 20.13 -11.53 4.77
C HIS A 94 18.90 -11.48 3.85
N ARG A 95 19.10 -11.68 2.55
CA ARG A 95 18.01 -11.66 1.56
C ARG A 95 17.21 -12.97 1.59
N LEU A 96 15.89 -12.84 1.75
CA LEU A 96 14.92 -13.91 1.51
C LEU A 96 14.19 -13.63 0.18
N ASP A 97 14.23 -14.58 -0.75
CA ASP A 97 13.60 -14.41 -2.06
C ASP A 97 12.19 -15.03 -2.07
N ALA A 98 11.18 -14.16 -2.01
CA ALA A 98 9.77 -14.53 -2.07
C ALA A 98 9.19 -14.51 -3.50
N THR A 99 9.98 -14.26 -4.54
CA THR A 99 9.48 -14.05 -5.92
C THR A 99 8.66 -15.23 -6.42
N ALA A 100 9.15 -16.45 -6.20
CA ALA A 100 8.43 -17.66 -6.60
C ALA A 100 7.10 -17.81 -5.86
N SER A 101 7.05 -17.43 -4.57
CA SER A 101 5.86 -17.49 -3.74
C SER A 101 4.79 -16.50 -4.21
N PHE A 102 5.18 -15.28 -4.58
CA PHE A 102 4.25 -14.30 -5.15
C PHE A 102 3.73 -14.71 -6.54
N ARG A 103 4.57 -15.35 -7.37
CA ARG A 103 4.15 -15.86 -8.70
C ARG A 103 3.21 -17.05 -8.60
N ALA A 104 3.50 -18.00 -7.71
CA ALA A 104 2.70 -19.21 -7.55
C ALA A 104 1.45 -18.98 -6.67
N GLN A 105 1.42 -17.89 -5.89
CA GLN A 105 0.41 -17.64 -4.85
C GLN A 105 0.19 -18.84 -3.92
N SER A 106 1.25 -19.63 -3.69
CA SER A 106 1.20 -20.91 -2.98
C SER A 106 1.89 -20.82 -1.63
N ARG A 107 1.18 -21.32 -0.60
CA ARG A 107 1.72 -21.40 0.76
C ARG A 107 2.91 -22.35 0.86
N GLU A 108 2.89 -23.46 0.13
CA GLU A 108 4.00 -24.42 0.12
C GLU A 108 5.28 -23.80 -0.44
N VAL A 109 5.15 -23.03 -1.53
CA VAL A 109 6.28 -22.32 -2.15
C VAL A 109 6.80 -21.22 -1.22
N TRP A 110 5.94 -20.56 -0.45
CA TRP A 110 6.33 -19.63 0.62
C TRP A 110 7.09 -20.33 1.74
N ASP A 111 6.56 -21.44 2.25
CA ASP A 111 7.14 -22.12 3.40
C ASP A 111 8.57 -22.60 3.08
N LYS A 112 8.78 -23.20 1.91
CA LYS A 112 10.10 -23.66 1.44
C LYS A 112 11.09 -22.52 1.18
N ASN A 113 10.66 -21.44 0.51
CA ASN A 113 11.58 -20.40 0.04
C ASN A 113 11.84 -19.28 1.04
N VAL A 114 10.89 -19.02 1.93
CA VAL A 114 10.94 -17.92 2.89
C VAL A 114 10.96 -18.45 4.31
N LEU A 115 9.91 -19.15 4.76
CA LEU A 115 9.75 -19.51 6.18
C LEU A 115 10.90 -20.38 6.71
N GLU A 116 11.17 -21.51 6.05
CA GLU A 116 12.22 -22.43 6.49
C GLU A 116 13.60 -21.78 6.52
N LYS A 117 13.90 -20.93 5.53
CA LYS A 117 15.18 -20.20 5.46
C LYS A 117 15.29 -19.19 6.60
N SER A 118 14.22 -18.42 6.86
CA SER A 118 14.15 -17.49 7.98
C SER A 118 14.39 -18.20 9.31
N VAL A 119 13.71 -19.32 9.55
CA VAL A 119 13.84 -20.08 10.80
C VAL A 119 15.27 -20.59 10.99
N LYS A 120 15.93 -21.10 9.94
CA LYS A 120 17.33 -21.55 10.03
C LYS A 120 18.28 -20.39 10.39
N MET A 121 18.06 -19.23 9.79
CA MET A 121 18.88 -18.04 10.06
C MET A 121 18.70 -17.54 11.50
N VAL A 122 17.45 -17.42 11.97
CA VAL A 122 17.16 -17.00 13.34
C VAL A 122 17.69 -18.03 14.35
N LYS A 123 17.55 -19.33 14.08
CA LYS A 123 18.09 -20.38 14.95
C LYS A 123 19.60 -20.28 15.11
N ARG A 124 20.36 -20.05 14.03
CA ARG A 124 21.81 -19.84 14.15
C ARG A 124 22.13 -18.61 14.98
N PHE A 125 21.48 -17.48 14.67
CA PHE A 125 21.67 -16.24 15.43
C PHE A 125 21.42 -16.43 16.94
N VAL A 126 20.37 -17.15 17.33
CA VAL A 126 20.01 -17.35 18.75
C VAL A 126 20.87 -18.42 19.45
N LEU A 127 21.52 -19.32 18.71
CA LEU A 127 22.28 -20.45 19.28
C LEU A 127 23.80 -20.29 19.19
N GLU A 128 24.29 -19.38 18.34
CA GLU A 128 25.72 -19.09 18.14
C GLU A 128 26.19 -17.82 18.89
N ASP A 129 25.25 -17.06 19.49
CA ASP A 129 25.48 -16.05 20.54
C ASP A 129 25.15 -16.62 21.94
#